data_AF-X1UR61-F1
#
_entry.id   AF-X1UR61-F1
#
_cell.length_a   1.000
_cell.length_b   1.000
_cell.length_c   1.000
_cell.angle_alpha   90.00
_cell.angle_beta   90.00
_cell.angle_gamma   90.00
#
_symmetry.space_group_name_H-M   'P 1'
#
loop_
_entity.id
_entity.type
_entity.pdbx_description
1 polymer ?
#
loop_
_entity_poly.entity_id
_entity_poly.type
_entity_poly.pdbx_seq_one_letter_code
_entity_poly.pdbx_strand_id
1 'polypeptide(L)'
;MGSKFSAIKAIGAIKVVAGGRTENLLCFGAGALVGTLAPGACRVDVSSINVFSGGKGSANVGGFWGPELKYAGFDNLIIVGKSKKPVYLYINDNNVEVRDASSIWGKDIYETENILRKEIGDEHIKIACIGPAGENRVRGSAIIIDTAKAAGGSGVGCVMGDKKLKA
;
A
#
# COMPACT_ATOMS: atom_id res chain seq x y z
N MET A 1 -6.18 19.18 -19.03
CA MET A 1 -7.22 18.12 -19.03
C MET A 1 -6.82 17.05 -18.03
N GLY A 2 -7.57 16.92 -16.92
CA GLY A 2 -7.19 16.11 -15.76
C GLY A 2 -7.38 14.61 -16.01
N SER A 3 -6.30 13.83 -15.94
CA SER A 3 -6.37 12.38 -15.83
C SER A 3 -7.00 12.03 -14.47
N LYS A 4 -8.26 11.56 -14.48
CA LYS A 4 -8.94 11.05 -13.27
C LYS A 4 -8.18 9.81 -12.76
N PHE A 5 -7.96 9.75 -11.45
CA PHE A 5 -7.51 8.55 -10.75
C PHE A 5 -8.76 7.70 -10.48
N SER A 6 -8.76 6.43 -10.89
CA SER A 6 -9.88 5.53 -10.64
C SER A 6 -9.38 4.18 -10.19
N ALA A 7 -9.97 3.66 -9.11
CA ALA A 7 -9.86 2.26 -8.76
C ALA A 7 -10.79 1.45 -9.68
N ILE A 8 -10.27 0.39 -10.29
CA ILE A 8 -11.03 -0.57 -11.10
C ILE A 8 -11.04 -1.88 -10.33
N LYS A 9 -12.23 -2.41 -10.05
CA LYS A 9 -12.41 -3.71 -9.42
C LYS A 9 -12.32 -4.81 -10.49
N ALA A 10 -11.32 -5.66 -10.40
CA ALA A 10 -11.29 -6.96 -11.08
C ALA A 10 -11.69 -8.04 -10.06
N ILE A 11 -12.17 -9.20 -10.52
CA ILE A 11 -12.55 -10.31 -9.64
C ILE A 11 -11.33 -10.66 -8.74
N GLY A 12 -11.46 -10.44 -7.42
CA GLY A 12 -10.40 -10.71 -6.44
C GLY A 12 -9.25 -9.69 -6.38
N ALA A 13 -9.26 -8.61 -7.16
CA ALA A 13 -8.18 -7.63 -7.17
C ALA A 13 -8.62 -6.16 -7.38
N ILE A 14 -8.02 -5.23 -6.66
CA ILE A 14 -8.16 -3.78 -6.91
C ILE A 14 -7.02 -3.34 -7.81
N LYS A 15 -7.33 -2.77 -8.98
CA LYS A 15 -6.35 -2.09 -9.83
C LYS A 15 -6.50 -0.58 -9.70
N VAL A 16 -5.51 0.09 -9.11
CA VAL A 16 -5.50 1.56 -9.04
C VAL A 16 -4.70 2.10 -10.22
N VAL A 17 -5.37 2.81 -11.15
CA VAL A 17 -4.72 3.39 -12.33
C VAL A 17 -4.44 4.88 -12.11
N ALA A 18 -3.16 5.21 -12.18
CA ALA A 18 -2.64 6.56 -12.05
C ALA A 18 -2.01 7.03 -13.38
N GLY A 19 -2.30 8.25 -13.83
CA GLY A 19 -1.91 8.72 -15.17
C GLY A 19 -0.39 8.76 -15.42
N GLY A 20 0.09 8.01 -16.41
CA GLY A 20 1.48 7.97 -16.88
C GLY A 20 1.99 6.54 -17.09
N ARG A 21 2.82 6.28 -18.11
CA ARG A 21 3.52 4.99 -18.26
C ARG A 21 4.67 4.95 -17.25
N THR A 22 4.42 4.47 -16.04
CA THR A 22 5.46 3.90 -15.18
C THR A 22 5.24 2.40 -15.12
N GLU A 23 6.24 1.64 -15.60
CA GLU A 23 6.17 0.20 -15.84
C GLU A 23 6.19 -0.63 -14.56
N ASN A 24 6.71 -0.06 -13.46
CA ASN A 24 6.88 -0.82 -12.24
C ASN A 24 5.55 -0.94 -11.48
N LEU A 25 5.03 -2.15 -11.36
CA LEU A 25 3.84 -2.46 -10.57
C LEU A 25 4.21 -2.52 -9.08
N LEU A 26 3.31 -2.05 -8.23
CA LEU A 26 3.39 -2.34 -6.80
C LEU A 26 2.18 -3.20 -6.44
N CYS A 27 2.43 -4.44 -6.07
CA CYS A 27 1.39 -5.43 -5.80
C CYS A 27 1.44 -5.82 -4.33
N PHE A 28 0.29 -5.82 -3.66
CA PHE A 28 0.07 -6.45 -2.36
C PHE A 28 -0.79 -7.69 -2.58
N GLY A 29 -0.36 -8.84 -2.09
CA GLY A 29 -1.07 -10.10 -2.22
C GLY A 29 -1.23 -10.80 -0.88
N ALA A 30 -2.47 -11.11 -0.51
CA ALA A 30 -2.79 -11.97 0.62
C ALA A 30 -2.95 -13.42 0.15
N GLY A 31 -2.26 -14.35 0.80
CA GLY A 31 -2.35 -15.77 0.47
C GLY A 31 -3.75 -16.36 0.70
N ALA A 32 -4.05 -17.51 0.09
CA ALA A 32 -5.38 -18.13 0.14
C ALA A 32 -5.88 -18.40 1.58
N LEU A 33 -4.98 -18.74 2.50
CA LEU A 33 -5.32 -19.01 3.91
C LEU A 33 -5.43 -17.75 4.76
N VAL A 34 -5.03 -16.58 4.25
CA VAL A 34 -5.03 -15.33 5.02
C VAL A 34 -6.45 -14.96 5.43
N GLY A 35 -6.64 -14.66 6.71
CA GLY A 35 -7.96 -14.39 7.29
C GLY A 35 -8.76 -15.63 7.70
N THR A 36 -8.16 -16.82 7.66
CA THR A 36 -8.76 -18.06 8.20
C THR A 36 -8.21 -18.39 9.60
N LEU A 37 -8.72 -19.46 10.22
CA LEU A 37 -8.23 -19.98 11.49
C LEU A 37 -6.90 -20.75 11.38
N ALA A 38 -6.31 -20.84 10.19
CA ALA A 38 -5.02 -21.47 10.01
C ALA A 38 -3.92 -20.71 10.81
N PRO A 39 -3.10 -21.40 11.62
CA PRO A 39 -2.09 -20.74 12.46
C PRO A 39 -1.13 -19.87 11.65
N GLY A 40 -1.01 -18.60 12.04
CA GLY A 40 -0.08 -17.64 11.40
C GLY A 40 -0.49 -17.17 10.00
N ALA A 41 -1.72 -17.45 9.55
CA ALA A 41 -2.22 -17.05 8.23
C ALA A 41 -2.58 -15.56 8.16
N CYS A 42 -1.55 -14.71 8.21
CA CYS A 42 -1.68 -13.25 8.24
C CYS A 42 -0.62 -12.53 7.38
N ARG A 43 0.09 -13.28 6.53
CA ARG A 43 1.22 -12.76 5.75
C ARG A 43 0.75 -12.12 4.44
N VAL A 44 1.37 -11.01 4.08
CA VAL A 44 1.19 -10.29 2.82
C VAL A 44 2.52 -10.26 2.10
N ASP A 45 2.48 -10.61 0.82
CA ASP A 45 3.57 -10.37 -0.11
C ASP A 45 3.42 -8.98 -0.74
N VAL A 46 4.49 -8.21 -0.76
CA VAL A 46 4.60 -6.96 -1.51
C VAL A 46 5.61 -7.18 -2.63
N SER A 47 5.11 -7.26 -3.85
CA SER A 47 5.90 -7.55 -5.05
C SER A 47 6.02 -6.34 -5.96
N SER A 48 7.19 -6.19 -6.57
CA SER A 48 7.54 -5.11 -7.51
C SER A 48 8.79 -5.52 -8.31
N ILE A 49 9.17 -4.79 -9.35
CA ILE A 49 10.54 -4.85 -9.86
C ILE A 49 11.48 -4.32 -8.77
N ASN A 50 12.50 -5.11 -8.45
CA ASN A 50 13.47 -4.85 -7.39
C ASN A 50 14.34 -3.64 -7.76
N VAL A 51 14.39 -2.63 -6.89
CA VAL A 51 15.12 -1.38 -7.18
C VAL A 51 16.64 -1.53 -7.13
N PHE A 52 17.16 -2.62 -6.58
CA PHE A 52 18.59 -2.90 -6.48
C PHE A 52 19.09 -3.73 -7.65
N SER A 53 18.36 -4.78 -8.01
CA SER A 53 18.79 -5.75 -9.03
C SER A 53 18.11 -5.60 -10.39
N GLY A 54 17.00 -4.86 -10.47
CA GLY A 54 16.17 -4.76 -11.69
C GLY A 54 15.38 -6.02 -12.03
N GLY A 55 15.54 -7.11 -11.26
CA GLY A 55 14.78 -8.35 -11.41
C GLY A 55 13.47 -8.36 -10.62
N LYS A 56 12.90 -9.55 -10.43
CA LYS A 56 11.73 -9.73 -9.54
C LYS A 56 12.11 -9.38 -8.09
N GLY A 57 11.31 -8.53 -7.46
CA GLY A 57 11.38 -8.20 -6.04
C GLY A 57 10.15 -8.67 -5.29
N SER A 58 10.36 -9.09 -4.05
CA SER A 58 9.32 -9.41 -3.08
C SER A 58 9.79 -8.96 -1.69
N ALA A 59 8.84 -8.56 -0.86
CA ALA A 59 9.00 -8.29 0.56
C ALA A 59 7.80 -8.88 1.29
N ASN A 60 8.01 -9.51 2.44
CA ASN A 60 6.94 -10.18 3.17
C ASN A 60 6.74 -9.55 4.53
N VAL A 61 5.48 -9.32 4.89
CA VAL A 61 5.08 -8.66 6.14
C VAL A 61 3.88 -9.37 6.74
N GLY A 62 3.79 -9.38 8.07
CA GLY A 62 2.63 -9.96 8.78
C GLY A 62 1.75 -8.87 9.39
N GLY A 63 0.90 -9.25 10.33
CA GLY A 63 -0.01 -8.33 11.02
C GLY A 63 -1.43 -8.47 10.53
N PHE A 64 -2.23 -7.43 10.76
CA PHE A 64 -3.68 -7.54 10.54
C PHE A 64 -4.14 -6.95 9.21
N TRP A 65 -3.28 -6.23 8.48
CA TRP A 65 -3.62 -5.62 7.20
C TRP A 65 -4.04 -6.63 6.13
N GLY A 66 -3.33 -7.76 6.01
CA GLY A 66 -3.68 -8.82 5.05
C GLY A 66 -5.05 -9.42 5.28
N PRO A 67 -5.37 -9.85 6.52
CA PRO A 67 -6.73 -10.26 6.88
C PRO A 67 -7.79 -9.20 6.61
N GLU A 68 -7.57 -7.93 6.96
CA GLU A 68 -8.55 -6.86 6.67
C GLU A 68 -8.79 -6.67 5.17
N LEU A 69 -7.76 -6.77 4.33
CA LEU A 69 -7.93 -6.73 2.87
C LEU A 69 -8.84 -7.88 2.37
N LYS A 70 -8.65 -9.08 2.94
CA LYS A 70 -9.46 -10.26 2.64
C LYS A 70 -10.91 -10.08 3.10
N TYR A 71 -11.12 -9.53 4.29
CA TYR A 71 -12.46 -9.26 4.84
C TYR A 71 -13.20 -8.18 4.04
N ALA A 72 -12.49 -7.18 3.52
CA ALA A 72 -13.03 -6.21 2.57
C ALA A 72 -13.37 -6.83 1.19
N GLY A 73 -13.05 -8.11 0.97
CA GLY A 73 -13.42 -8.86 -0.23
C GLY A 73 -12.36 -8.91 -1.32
N PHE A 74 -11.07 -8.71 -0.98
CA PHE A 74 -9.98 -8.67 -1.96
C PHE A 74 -8.83 -9.59 -1.58
N ASP A 75 -8.28 -10.29 -2.57
CA ASP A 75 -7.06 -11.08 -2.40
C ASP A 75 -5.82 -10.23 -2.71
N ASN A 76 -5.93 -9.32 -3.67
CA ASN A 76 -4.82 -8.55 -4.18
C ASN A 76 -5.14 -7.06 -4.37
N LEU A 77 -4.13 -6.22 -4.18
CA LEU A 77 -4.16 -4.80 -4.51
C LEU A 77 -2.98 -4.49 -5.44
N ILE A 78 -3.27 -4.02 -6.64
CA ILE A 78 -2.29 -3.76 -7.70
C ILE A 78 -2.31 -2.26 -8.03
N ILE A 79 -1.25 -1.56 -7.68
CA ILE A 79 -1.08 -0.13 -7.97
C ILE A 79 -0.28 0.04 -9.26
N VAL A 80 -0.89 0.68 -10.24
CA VAL A 80 -0.28 0.97 -11.55
C VAL A 80 -0.20 2.48 -11.80
N GLY A 81 0.85 2.90 -12.53
CA GLY A 81 1.09 4.32 -12.78
C GLY A 81 1.60 5.09 -11.57
N LYS A 82 1.47 6.42 -11.59
CA LYS A 82 1.96 7.36 -10.56
C LYS A 82 1.04 8.57 -10.35
N SER A 83 0.83 8.97 -9.10
CA SER A 83 0.04 10.16 -8.77
C SER A 83 0.73 11.48 -9.08
N LYS A 84 -0.05 12.49 -9.50
CA LYS A 84 0.44 13.86 -9.70
C LYS A 84 0.76 14.54 -8.36
N LYS A 85 0.01 14.20 -7.31
CA LYS A 85 0.14 14.71 -5.93
C LYS A 85 0.15 13.54 -4.93
N PRO A 86 0.65 13.73 -3.70
CA PRO A 86 0.50 12.75 -2.63
C PRO A 86 -0.95 12.30 -2.45
N VAL A 87 -1.18 10.99 -2.41
CA VAL A 87 -2.49 10.39 -2.18
C VAL A 87 -2.38 9.20 -1.23
N TYR A 88 -3.50 8.81 -0.61
CA TYR A 88 -3.65 7.53 0.07
C TYR A 88 -4.85 6.77 -0.49
N LEU A 89 -4.84 5.44 -0.39
CA LEU A 89 -5.95 4.59 -0.79
C LEU A 89 -6.77 4.20 0.45
N TYR A 90 -8.06 4.51 0.42
CA TYR A 90 -9.01 4.07 1.43
C TYR A 90 -9.88 2.94 0.87
N ILE A 91 -9.95 1.84 1.61
CA ILE A 91 -10.78 0.68 1.27
C ILE A 91 -11.67 0.40 2.47
N ASN A 92 -12.98 0.42 2.24
CA ASN A 92 -13.99 -0.04 3.18
C ASN A 92 -15.00 -0.88 2.40
N ASP A 93 -14.80 -2.20 2.44
CA ASP A 93 -15.52 -3.18 1.61
C ASP A 93 -15.56 -2.76 0.12
N ASN A 94 -16.76 -2.55 -0.42
CA ASN A 94 -16.96 -2.15 -1.81
C ASN A 94 -16.65 -0.67 -2.08
N ASN A 95 -16.45 0.15 -1.04
CA ASN A 95 -16.10 1.55 -1.18
C ASN A 95 -14.57 1.71 -1.24
N VAL A 96 -14.07 2.05 -2.42
CA VAL A 96 -12.63 2.24 -2.68
C VAL A 96 -12.39 3.65 -3.19
N GLU A 97 -11.63 4.44 -2.44
CA GLU A 97 -11.40 5.86 -2.71
C GLU A 97 -9.91 6.19 -2.71
N VAL A 98 -9.50 7.01 -3.67
CA VAL A 98 -8.17 7.64 -3.64
C VAL A 98 -8.33 9.04 -3.06
N ARG A 99 -7.72 9.28 -1.89
CA ARG A 99 -7.85 10.51 -1.13
C ARG A 99 -6.55 11.31 -1.12
N ASP A 100 -6.64 12.61 -0.86
CA ASP A 100 -5.48 13.49 -0.81
C ASP A 100 -4.62 13.18 0.42
N ALA A 101 -3.30 13.08 0.24
CA ALA A 101 -2.36 12.83 1.35
C ALA A 101 -1.36 13.99 1.52
N SER A 102 -1.65 15.17 0.98
CA SER A 102 -0.69 16.29 0.99
C SER A 102 -0.42 16.79 2.41
N SER A 103 -1.41 16.72 3.31
CA SER A 103 -1.28 17.10 4.72
C SER A 103 -0.40 16.14 5.55
N ILE A 104 -0.32 14.88 5.13
CA ILE A 104 0.43 13.81 5.82
C ILE A 104 1.73 13.45 5.09
N TRP A 105 2.01 14.02 3.92
CA TRP A 105 3.30 13.87 3.26
C TRP A 105 4.40 14.57 4.09
N GLY A 106 5.52 13.90 4.30
CA GLY A 106 6.60 14.33 5.19
C GLY A 106 6.44 13.87 6.64
N LYS A 107 5.29 13.30 7.00
CA LYS A 107 5.03 12.77 8.35
C LYS A 107 5.68 11.41 8.53
N ASP A 108 6.13 11.14 9.76
CA ASP A 108 6.62 9.81 10.10
C ASP A 108 5.49 8.78 10.17
N ILE A 109 5.83 7.51 10.43
CA ILE A 109 4.86 6.41 10.46
C ILE A 109 3.82 6.62 11.56
N TYR A 110 4.23 7.03 12.76
CA TYR A 110 3.34 7.20 13.90
C TYR A 110 2.39 8.37 13.69
N GLU A 111 2.91 9.50 13.23
CA GLU A 111 2.11 10.67 12.87
C GLU A 111 1.10 10.32 11.78
N THR A 112 1.53 9.63 10.72
CA THR A 112 0.67 9.24 9.59
C THR A 112 -0.50 8.38 10.06
N GLU A 113 -0.23 7.31 10.80
CA GLU A 113 -1.29 6.42 11.29
C GLU A 113 -2.24 7.13 12.26
N ASN A 114 -1.71 7.94 13.18
CA ASN A 114 -2.54 8.68 14.14
C ASN A 114 -3.45 9.71 13.46
N ILE A 115 -2.96 10.40 12.42
CA ILE A 115 -3.77 11.35 11.66
C ILE A 115 -4.86 10.60 10.89
N LEU A 116 -4.52 9.52 10.20
CA LEU A 116 -5.48 8.74 9.41
C LEU A 116 -6.56 8.09 10.28
N ARG A 117 -6.22 7.52 11.45
CA ARG A 117 -7.22 6.96 12.39
C ARG A 117 -8.22 8.03 12.83
N LYS A 118 -7.73 9.22 13.18
CA LYS A 118 -8.59 10.35 13.59
C LYS A 118 -9.44 10.89 12.45
N GLU A 119 -8.86 11.04 11.26
CA GLU A 119 -9.55 11.53 10.07
C GLU A 119 -10.68 10.59 9.64
N ILE A 120 -10.42 9.28 9.70
CA ILE A 120 -11.38 8.24 9.30
C ILE A 120 -12.39 7.96 10.42
N GLY A 121 -12.01 8.18 11.69
CA GLY A 121 -12.84 7.89 12.85
C GLY A 121 -12.87 6.40 13.22
N ASP A 122 -11.82 5.66 12.86
CA ASP A 122 -11.69 4.23 13.15
C ASP A 122 -10.30 3.91 13.71
N GLU A 123 -10.25 3.54 14.98
CA GLU A 123 -9.01 3.14 15.67
C GLU A 123 -8.50 1.76 15.23
N HIS A 124 -9.39 0.92 14.69
CA HIS A 124 -9.09 -0.45 14.29
C HIS A 124 -8.61 -0.57 12.85
N ILE A 125 -8.75 0.47 12.02
CA ILE A 125 -8.26 0.46 10.63
C ILE A 125 -6.78 0.05 10.57
N LYS A 126 -6.46 -0.78 9.58
CA LYS A 126 -5.09 -1.22 9.31
C LYS A 126 -4.50 -0.41 8.19
N ILE A 127 -3.32 0.14 8.45
CA ILE A 127 -2.65 1.09 7.58
C ILE A 127 -1.31 0.50 7.16
N ALA A 128 -1.04 0.53 5.86
CA ALA A 128 0.27 0.22 5.29
C ALA A 128 0.83 1.50 4.70
N CYS A 129 1.86 2.09 5.30
CA CYS A 129 2.33 3.42 4.90
C CYS A 129 3.84 3.52 4.75
N ILE A 130 4.30 4.59 4.11
CA ILE A 130 5.71 4.95 4.00
C ILE A 130 6.03 6.17 4.86
N GLY A 131 7.24 6.21 5.40
CA GLY A 131 7.80 7.41 6.03
C GLY A 131 8.58 8.28 5.02
N PRO A 132 9.26 9.33 5.50
CA PRO A 132 10.06 10.22 4.66
C PRO A 132 11.11 9.53 3.79
N ALA A 133 11.64 8.37 4.22
CA ALA A 133 12.57 7.59 3.41
C ALA A 133 11.94 7.05 2.12
N GLY A 134 10.68 6.58 2.19
CA GLY A 134 9.94 6.13 1.01
C GLY A 134 9.59 7.30 0.10
N GLU A 135 9.10 8.39 0.67
CA GLU A 135 8.76 9.63 -0.04
C GLU A 135 9.94 10.20 -0.83
N ASN A 136 11.14 10.14 -0.25
CA ASN A 136 12.40 10.57 -0.88
C ASN A 136 13.04 9.49 -1.78
N ARG A 137 12.36 8.34 -1.98
CA ARG A 137 12.80 7.25 -2.85
C ARG A 137 14.17 6.68 -2.45
N VAL A 138 14.42 6.57 -1.14
CA VAL A 138 15.59 5.85 -0.62
C VAL A 138 15.43 4.38 -1.00
N ARG A 139 16.41 3.81 -1.73
CA ARG A 139 16.30 2.43 -2.26
C ARG A 139 15.99 1.37 -1.21
N GLY A 140 16.54 1.52 0.01
CA GLY A 140 16.29 0.62 1.14
C GLY A 140 15.06 0.95 2.00
N SER A 141 14.19 1.85 1.56
CA SER A 141 12.99 2.19 2.33
C SER A 141 11.95 1.06 2.30
N ALA A 142 11.25 0.94 3.43
CA ALA A 142 10.25 -0.08 3.69
C ALA A 142 8.83 0.51 3.62
N ILE A 143 7.84 -0.40 3.49
CA ILE A 143 6.44 -0.11 3.84
C ILE A 143 6.21 -0.66 5.23
N ILE A 144 5.62 0.15 6.11
CA ILE A 144 5.36 -0.20 7.50
C ILE A 144 3.87 -0.43 7.71
N ILE A 145 3.54 -1.50 8.43
CA ILE A 145 2.19 -1.89 8.82
C ILE A 145 2.10 -1.94 10.35
N ASP A 146 1.01 -1.41 10.90
CA ASP A 146 0.74 -1.39 12.34
C ASP A 146 1.92 -0.80 13.15
N THR A 147 2.48 0.32 12.70
CA THR A 147 3.63 1.06 13.25
C THR A 147 4.98 0.34 13.38
N ALA A 148 5.04 -1.00 13.24
CA ALA A 148 6.24 -1.77 13.56
C ALA A 148 6.61 -2.86 12.54
N LYS A 149 5.67 -3.33 11.73
CA LYS A 149 5.90 -4.48 10.84
C LYS A 149 6.37 -4.01 9.48
N ALA A 150 7.58 -4.41 9.08
CA ALA A 150 8.20 -3.89 7.86
C ALA A 150 8.16 -4.89 6.69
N ALA A 151 7.62 -4.45 5.56
CA ALA A 151 7.99 -4.98 4.25
C ALA A 151 9.27 -4.25 3.80
N GLY A 152 10.43 -4.73 4.23
CA GLY A 152 11.72 -4.04 4.03
C GLY A 152 12.54 -4.49 2.80
N GLY A 153 12.16 -5.58 2.16
CA GLY A 153 12.90 -6.12 1.01
C GLY A 153 12.65 -5.37 -0.31
N SER A 154 13.57 -5.54 -1.26
CA SER A 154 13.39 -5.15 -2.69
C SER A 154 13.12 -3.66 -2.98
N GLY A 155 13.18 -2.80 -1.96
CA GLY A 155 12.90 -1.36 -2.06
C GLY A 155 11.44 -1.02 -2.34
N VAL A 156 10.51 -1.81 -1.80
CA VAL A 156 9.07 -1.60 -2.00
C VAL A 156 8.59 -0.23 -1.48
N GLY A 157 9.19 0.31 -0.42
CA GLY A 157 8.90 1.67 0.05
C GLY A 157 9.31 2.76 -0.93
N CYS A 158 10.42 2.54 -1.65
CA CYS A 158 10.91 3.45 -2.70
C CYS A 158 9.93 3.50 -3.87
N VAL A 159 9.41 2.34 -4.27
CA VAL A 159 8.43 2.21 -5.35
C VAL A 159 7.10 2.84 -4.95
N MET A 160 6.63 2.61 -3.72
CA MET A 160 5.40 3.23 -3.21
C MET A 160 5.52 4.76 -3.17
N GLY A 161 6.66 5.30 -2.72
CA GLY A 161 6.93 6.73 -2.73
C GLY A 161 7.09 7.32 -4.13
N ASP A 162 7.71 6.60 -5.07
CA ASP A 162 7.76 7.06 -6.47
C ASP A 162 6.37 7.18 -7.06
N LYS A 163 5.41 6.35 -6.66
CA LYS A 163 4.00 6.45 -7.07
C LYS A 163 3.24 7.60 -6.39
N LYS A 164 3.86 8.32 -5.45
CA LYS A 164 3.23 9.30 -4.55
C LYS A 164 2.06 8.73 -3.76
N LEU A 165 2.13 7.44 -3.42
CA LEU A 165 1.16 6.77 -2.56
C LEU A 165 1.73 6.77 -1.14
N LYS A 166 1.06 7.46 -0.22
CA LYS A 166 1.51 7.60 1.17
C LYS A 166 1.09 6.42 2.04
N ALA A 167 -0.15 5.96 1.86
CA ALA A 167 -0.78 4.87 2.59
C ALA A 167 -1.83 4.16 1.72
#